data_AF-A0A511Y7R0-F1
#
_entry.id   AF-A0A511Y7R0-F1
#
_cell.length_a   1.000
_cell.length_b   1.000
_cell.length_c   1.000
_cell.angle_alpha   90.00
_cell.angle_beta   90.00
_cell.angle_gamma   90.00
#
_symmetry.space_group_name_H-M   'P 1'
#
loop_
_entity.id
_entity.type
_entity.pdbx_description
1 polymer ?
#
loop_
_entity_poly.entity_id
_entity_poly.type
_entity_poly.pdbx_seq_one_letter_code
_entity_poly.pdbx_strand_id
1 'polypeptide(L)'
;MKAEIRIPENFQLYSSKGPLYSNFDTELNMDIANEILNKPLIAEFIAYHFHGLIWWNDKLGFWCVEVSQNNLYKSSYISEDLSSLIDEVQKIFGKD
;
A
#
# COMPACT_ATOMS: atom_id res chain seq x y z
N MET A 1 -6.96 -9.51 -2.10
CA MET A 1 -7.24 -10.61 -1.15
C MET A 1 -6.34 -10.48 0.08
N LYS A 2 -6.80 -10.89 1.26
CA LYS A 2 -5.96 -10.94 2.48
C LYS A 2 -4.83 -11.99 2.30
N ALA A 3 -3.62 -11.66 2.76
CA ALA A 3 -2.46 -12.54 2.68
C ALA A 3 -1.56 -12.43 3.92
N GLU A 4 -0.85 -13.52 4.23
CA GLU A 4 0.18 -13.55 5.27
C GLU A 4 1.53 -13.12 4.68
N ILE A 5 1.66 -11.83 4.40
CA ILE A 5 2.89 -11.23 3.89
C ILE A 5 3.28 -10.00 4.70
N ARG A 6 4.58 -9.75 4.84
CA ARG A 6 5.14 -8.55 5.48
C ARG A 6 6.08 -7.85 4.52
N ILE A 7 6.27 -6.56 4.75
CA ILE A 7 7.27 -5.77 4.01
C ILE A 7 8.65 -6.41 4.19
N PRO A 8 9.41 -6.65 3.10
CA PRO A 8 10.77 -7.15 3.21
C PRO A 8 11.71 -6.13 3.87
N GLU A 9 12.65 -6.60 4.68
CA GLU A 9 13.55 -5.74 5.50
C GLU A 9 14.42 -4.77 4.68
N ASN A 10 14.68 -5.09 3.42
CA ASN A 10 15.55 -4.29 2.54
C ASN A 10 14.80 -3.19 1.77
N PHE A 11 13.50 -3.05 1.96
CA PHE A 11 12.72 -2.04 1.25
C PHE A 11 12.84 -0.66 1.92
N GLN A 12 12.88 0.39 1.12
CA GLN A 12 13.01 1.77 1.58
C GLN A 12 11.77 2.60 1.23
N LEU A 13 11.42 3.54 2.11
CA LEU A 13 10.31 4.44 1.87
C LEU A 13 10.64 5.43 0.75
N TYR A 14 9.81 5.44 -0.28
CA TYR A 14 9.80 6.47 -1.31
C TYR A 14 9.01 7.68 -0.81
N SER A 15 9.70 8.76 -0.47
CA SER A 15 9.11 9.97 0.13
C SER A 15 9.15 11.21 -0.79
N SER A 16 9.64 11.07 -2.03
CA SER A 16 9.95 12.23 -2.89
C SER A 16 8.73 12.96 -3.45
N LYS A 17 7.57 12.29 -3.55
CA LYS A 17 6.35 12.85 -4.17
C LYS A 17 5.09 12.71 -3.29
N GLY A 18 5.27 12.48 -1.99
CA GLY A 18 4.16 12.22 -1.06
C GLY A 18 3.62 10.79 -1.11
N PRO A 19 2.39 10.53 -0.64
CA PRO A 19 1.80 9.20 -0.62
C PRO A 19 1.39 8.74 -2.03
N LEU A 20 1.40 7.43 -2.25
CA LEU A 20 0.86 6.81 -3.46
C LEU A 20 -0.65 6.99 -3.53
N TYR A 21 -1.32 6.89 -2.38
CA TYR A 21 -2.75 7.17 -2.25
C TYR A 21 -3.06 7.82 -0.91
N SER A 22 -4.02 8.74 -0.93
CA SER A 22 -4.55 9.45 0.22
C SER A 22 -6.07 9.37 0.16
N ASN A 23 -6.74 8.89 1.21
CA ASN A 23 -8.20 8.89 1.22
C ASN A 23 -8.81 10.30 1.43
N PHE A 24 -7.97 11.31 1.62
CA PHE A 24 -8.35 12.73 1.69
C PHE A 24 -8.51 13.32 0.29
N ASP A 25 -7.59 12.99 -0.61
CA ASP A 25 -7.55 13.49 -1.98
C ASP A 25 -8.24 12.53 -2.96
N THR A 26 -8.39 11.25 -2.56
CA THR A 26 -9.00 10.16 -3.32
C THR A 26 -8.37 9.86 -4.68
N GLU A 27 -7.17 10.40 -4.92
CA GLU A 27 -6.42 10.23 -6.16
C GLU A 27 -5.28 9.22 -5.98
N LEU A 28 -5.18 8.30 -6.94
CA LEU A 28 -4.08 7.35 -7.07
C LEU A 28 -2.95 7.98 -7.89
N ASN A 29 -1.78 8.14 -7.27
CA ASN A 29 -0.60 8.69 -7.94
C ASN A 29 0.15 7.61 -8.73
N MET A 30 -0.18 7.50 -10.02
CA MET A 30 0.44 6.53 -10.92
C MET A 30 1.93 6.81 -11.19
N ASP A 31 2.42 8.05 -11.04
CA ASP A 31 3.86 8.32 -11.14
C ASP A 31 4.62 7.60 -10.03
N ILE A 32 4.09 7.63 -8.80
CA ILE A 32 4.70 6.93 -7.67
C ILE A 32 4.61 5.43 -7.87
N ALA A 33 3.46 4.92 -8.31
CA ALA A 33 3.29 3.49 -8.62
C ALA A 33 4.34 3.02 -9.64
N ASN A 34 4.54 3.76 -10.72
CA ASN A 34 5.56 3.47 -11.73
C ASN A 34 6.99 3.56 -11.16
N GLU A 35 7.26 4.49 -10.25
CA GLU A 35 8.58 4.64 -9.63
C GLU A 35 8.95 3.49 -8.70
N ILE A 36 7.99 2.94 -7.95
CA ILE A 36 8.26 1.85 -7.00
C ILE A 36 8.15 0.45 -7.61
N LEU A 37 7.48 0.32 -8.76
CA LEU A 37 7.29 -0.95 -9.45
C LEU A 37 8.62 -1.66 -9.72
N ASN A 38 8.73 -2.94 -9.36
CA ASN A 38 9.94 -3.76 -9.49
C ASN A 38 11.20 -3.21 -8.79
N LYS A 39 11.04 -2.29 -7.83
CA LYS A 39 12.14 -1.76 -7.02
C LYS A 39 11.93 -2.12 -5.54
N PRO A 40 13.00 -2.17 -4.71
CA PRO A 40 12.89 -2.37 -3.27
C PRO A 40 12.40 -1.09 -2.57
N LEU A 41 11.27 -0.57 -3.00
CA LEU A 41 10.67 0.66 -2.52
C LEU A 41 9.25 0.40 -2.01
N ILE A 42 8.89 1.08 -0.93
CA ILE A 42 7.52 1.17 -0.42
C ILE A 42 7.00 2.59 -0.59
N ALA A 43 5.70 2.75 -0.80
CA ALA A 43 5.02 4.03 -0.80
C ALA A 43 3.87 4.05 0.20
N GLU A 44 3.51 5.24 0.68
CA GLU A 44 2.46 5.37 1.68
C GLU A 44 1.06 5.32 1.09
N PHE A 45 0.17 4.71 1.85
CA PHE A 45 -1.27 4.79 1.72
C PHE A 45 -1.79 5.43 3.01
N ILE A 46 -2.11 6.72 2.94
CA ILE A 46 -2.54 7.49 4.11
C ILE A 46 -4.07 7.55 4.15
N ALA A 47 -4.63 7.24 5.31
CA ALA A 47 -6.05 7.36 5.57
C ALA A 47 -6.33 7.82 7.01
N TYR A 48 -7.53 8.33 7.27
CA TYR A 48 -7.96 8.76 8.61
C TYR A 48 -7.80 7.66 9.68
N HIS A 49 -8.18 6.42 9.37
CA HIS A 49 -8.31 5.34 10.36
C HIS A 49 -7.20 4.29 10.29
N PHE A 50 -6.28 4.42 9.33
CA PHE A 50 -5.17 3.48 9.15
C PHE A 50 -4.02 4.11 8.38
N HIS A 51 -2.85 3.49 8.50
CA HIS A 51 -1.70 3.76 7.65
C HIS A 51 -1.30 2.48 6.92
N GLY A 52 -1.17 2.57 5.60
CA GLY A 52 -0.78 1.48 4.73
C GLY A 52 0.59 1.74 4.10
N LEU A 53 1.34 0.66 3.89
CA LEU A 53 2.60 0.67 3.15
C LEU A 53 2.45 -0.26 1.96
N ILE A 54 2.55 0.30 0.76
CA ILE A 54 2.34 -0.39 -0.52
C ILE A 54 3.68 -0.69 -1.16
N TRP A 55 3.82 -1.89 -1.74
CA TRP A 55 4.98 -2.27 -2.55
C TRP A 55 4.61 -3.26 -3.63
N TRP A 56 5.46 -3.39 -4.65
CA TRP A 56 5.36 -4.46 -5.61
C TRP A 56 6.20 -5.66 -5.16
N ASN A 57 5.59 -6.84 -5.13
CA ASN A 57 6.31 -8.09 -4.91
C ASN A 57 6.62 -8.75 -6.25
N ASP A 58 7.86 -8.63 -6.70
CA ASP A 58 8.37 -9.16 -7.96
C ASP A 58 8.34 -10.70 -8.02
N LYS A 59 8.53 -11.39 -6.90
CA LYS A 59 8.50 -12.86 -6.83
C LYS A 59 7.09 -13.42 -7.01
N LEU A 60 6.09 -12.69 -6.54
CA LEU A 60 4.69 -13.12 -6.64
C LEU A 60 4.01 -12.53 -7.88
N GLY A 61 4.45 -11.36 -8.36
CA GLY A 61 3.78 -10.62 -9.42
C GLY A 61 2.51 -9.88 -8.94
N PHE A 62 2.51 -9.38 -7.69
CA PHE A 62 1.36 -8.70 -7.10
C PHE A 62 1.76 -7.40 -6.39
N TRP A 63 0.85 -6.43 -6.42
CA TRP A 63 0.85 -5.34 -5.45
C TRP A 63 0.51 -5.86 -4.07
N CYS A 64 1.20 -5.36 -3.07
CA CYS A 64 1.04 -5.72 -1.68
C CYS A 64 0.79 -4.45 -0.87
N VAL A 65 0.01 -4.56 0.20
CA VAL A 65 -0.16 -3.51 1.20
C VAL A 65 -0.14 -4.13 2.58
N GLU A 66 0.63 -3.53 3.48
CA GLU A 66 0.63 -3.82 4.91
C GLU A 66 -0.13 -2.70 5.61
N VAL A 67 -1.18 -3.06 6.36
CA VAL A 67 -2.07 -2.10 7.03
C VAL A 67 -1.78 -2.09 8.53
N SER A 68 -1.65 -0.89 9.08
CA SER A 68 -1.50 -0.62 10.50
C SER A 68 -2.56 0.35 11.01
N GLN A 69 -2.99 0.17 12.26
CA GLN A 69 -3.87 1.12 12.97
C GLN A 69 -3.33 1.31 14.37
N ASN A 70 -3.29 2.56 14.87
CA ASN A 70 -2.67 2.90 16.15
C ASN A 70 -1.23 2.37 16.28
N ASN A 71 -0.45 2.46 15.20
CA ASN A 71 0.92 1.94 15.10
C ASN A 71 1.06 0.42 15.30
N LEU A 72 -0.03 -0.34 15.19
CA LEU A 72 -0.03 -1.79 15.30
C LEU A 72 -0.43 -2.41 13.97
N TYR A 73 0.37 -3.38 13.51
CA TYR A 73 0.04 -4.23 12.36
C TYR A 73 -1.33 -4.87 12.54
N LYS A 74 -2.14 -4.87 11.47
CA LYS A 74 -3.44 -5.54 11.43
C LYS A 74 -3.46 -6.70 10.46
N SER A 75 -3.08 -6.45 9.22
CA SER A 75 -3.17 -7.42 8.14
C SER A 75 -2.49 -6.91 6.89
N SER A 76 -2.19 -7.82 5.98
CA SER A 76 -1.74 -7.49 4.63
C SER A 76 -2.68 -8.00 3.56
N TYR A 77 -2.66 -7.34 2.41
CA TYR A 77 -3.47 -7.68 1.25
C TYR A 77 -2.61 -7.67 -0.01
N ILE A 78 -3.01 -8.47 -0.99
CA ILE A 78 -2.38 -8.53 -2.32
C ILE A 78 -3.40 -8.44 -3.44
N SER A 79 -3.00 -7.88 -4.58
CA SER A 79 -3.81 -7.77 -5.80
C SER A 79 -2.91 -7.59 -7.03
N GLU A 80 -3.32 -8.09 -8.18
CA GLU A 80 -2.62 -7.83 -9.46
C GLU A 80 -2.81 -6.38 -9.90
N ASP A 81 -3.97 -5.81 -9.55
CA ASP A 81 -4.36 -4.44 -9.86
C ASP A 81 -4.33 -3.57 -8.60
N LEU A 82 -3.66 -2.42 -8.72
CA LEU A 82 -3.45 -1.48 -7.62
C LEU A 82 -4.76 -0.79 -7.19
N SER A 83 -5.65 -0.50 -8.13
CA SER A 83 -6.94 0.12 -7.83
C SER A 83 -7.81 -0.80 -6.98
N SER A 84 -7.89 -2.08 -7.37
CA SER A 84 -8.60 -3.13 -6.65
C SER A 84 -8.03 -3.34 -5.24
N LEU A 85 -6.71 -3.22 -5.08
CA LEU A 85 -6.06 -3.28 -3.77
C LEU A 85 -6.52 -2.15 -2.85
N ILE A 86 -6.52 -0.91 -3.38
CA ILE A 86 -6.94 0.29 -2.65
C ILE A 86 -8.40 0.18 -2.27
N ASP A 87 -9.27 -0.20 -3.21
CA ASP A 87 -10.70 -0.38 -2.97
C ASP A 87 -10.98 -1.43 -1.90
N GLU A 88 -10.27 -2.55 -1.91
CA GLU A 88 -10.42 -3.60 -0.89
C GLU A 88 -10.03 -3.08 0.49
N VAL A 89 -8.90 -2.39 0.62
CA VAL A 89 -8.45 -1.84 1.90
C VAL A 89 -9.38 -0.72 2.38
N GLN A 90 -9.80 0.20 1.50
CA GLN A 90 -10.77 1.25 1.84
C GLN A 90 -12.10 0.67 2.30
N LYS A 91 -12.57 -0.41 1.67
CA LYS A 91 -13.82 -1.06 2.06
C LYS A 91 -13.74 -1.66 3.47
N ILE A 92 -12.57 -2.11 3.91
CA ILE A 92 -12.38 -2.78 5.20
C ILE A 92 -12.00 -1.79 6.31
N PHE A 93 -11.11 -0.83 6.03
CA PHE A 93 -10.52 0.07 7.03
C PHE A 93 -10.82 1.54 6.79
N GLY A 94 -11.35 1.92 5.61
CA GLY A 94 -11.59 3.30 5.23
C GLY A 94 -12.92 3.88 5.72
N LYS A 95 -13.78 3.07 6.34
CA LYS A 95 -15.04 3.50 6.95
C LYS A 95 -14.96 3.30 8.46
N ASP A 96 -15.49 4.26 9.22
CA ASP A 96 -15.94 4.04 10.60
C ASP A 96 -17.01 2.93 10.64
#